data_AF-A0A836AET7-F1
#
_entry.id   AF-A0A836AET7-F1
#
_cell.length_a   1.000
_cell.length_b   1.000
_cell.length_c   1.000
_cell.angle_alpha   90.00
_cell.angle_beta   90.00
_cell.angle_gamma   90.00
#
_symmetry.space_group_name_H-M   'P 1'
#
loop_
_entity.id
_entity.type
_entity.pdbx_description
1 polymer ?
#
loop_
_entity_poly.entity_id
_entity_poly.type
_entity_poly.pdbx_seq_one_letter_code
_entity_poly.pdbx_strand_id
1 'polypeptide(L)'
;MGRTHAPGKGLSQSALPYRHSVPTWLKLTSDDVKEQIYKLAKKGLTLSQIGVILRDSHGVAQVRFVTGNKILRILKSKGLAPDLPEDLYHLIKKAVAVRKHLERNRKDKDVKFRLILIESRIHRFARYYKTKRVLPTPPIGNTSGVEKIDSPRKHNKKAMILGNHQISDITKKWKIFLKIVKIYKKWDILEQTI
;
A
#
# COMPACT_ATOMS: atom_id res chain seq x y z
N MET A 1 -6.98 7.30 -11.53
CA MET A 1 -6.99 8.35 -10.48
C MET A 1 -6.78 9.78 -11.01
N GLY A 2 -6.66 9.99 -12.33
CA GLY A 2 -6.40 11.33 -12.88
C GLY A 2 -7.51 12.37 -12.66
N ARG A 3 -8.73 11.95 -12.34
CA ARG A 3 -9.92 12.84 -12.22
C ARG A 3 -10.28 13.27 -10.80
N THR A 4 -9.82 12.57 -9.76
CA THR A 4 -10.42 12.73 -8.42
C THR A 4 -10.01 14.03 -7.71
N HIS A 5 -8.80 14.51 -7.96
CA HIS A 5 -8.27 15.74 -7.35
C HIS A 5 -7.56 16.61 -8.39
N ALA A 6 -7.87 16.40 -9.67
CA ALA A 6 -7.35 17.19 -10.78
C ALA A 6 -8.45 17.29 -11.85
N PRO A 7 -8.57 18.45 -12.53
CA PRO A 7 -9.62 18.70 -13.52
C PRO A 7 -9.41 17.97 -14.86
N GLY A 8 -8.30 17.23 -15.01
CA GLY A 8 -7.95 16.56 -16.25
C GLY A 8 -8.92 15.43 -16.63
N LYS A 9 -9.25 15.32 -17.92
CA LYS A 9 -10.20 14.32 -18.45
C LYS A 9 -9.55 13.14 -19.20
N GLY A 10 -8.22 13.03 -19.17
CA GLY A 10 -7.46 12.05 -19.95
C GLY A 10 -7.93 10.59 -19.81
N LEU A 11 -7.85 9.85 -20.92
CA LEU A 11 -8.23 8.44 -21.06
C LEU A 11 -7.00 7.63 -21.50
N SER A 12 -6.24 7.12 -20.53
CA SER A 12 -5.07 6.28 -20.78
C SER A 12 -5.09 5.11 -19.82
N GLN A 13 -5.56 3.96 -20.31
CA GLN A 13 -5.67 2.71 -19.56
C GLN A 13 -5.29 1.54 -20.46
N SER A 14 -4.87 0.44 -19.86
CA SER A 14 -4.61 -0.80 -20.60
C SER A 14 -5.92 -1.39 -21.13
N ALA A 15 -5.96 -1.73 -22.42
CA ALA A 15 -7.02 -2.53 -23.01
C ALA A 15 -6.61 -4.01 -22.98
N LEU A 16 -7.35 -4.82 -22.22
CA LEU A 16 -7.12 -6.27 -22.18
C LEU A 16 -7.64 -6.91 -23.48
N PRO A 17 -6.93 -7.89 -24.04
CA PRO A 17 -7.45 -8.65 -25.18
C PRO A 17 -8.72 -9.42 -24.77
N TYR A 18 -9.64 -9.59 -25.72
CA TYR A 18 -10.87 -10.33 -25.51
C TYR A 18 -10.62 -11.80 -25.12
N ARG A 19 -9.64 -12.43 -25.78
CA ARG A 19 -9.29 -13.83 -25.54
C ARG A 19 -8.66 -14.00 -24.15
N HIS A 20 -9.24 -14.89 -23.35
CA HIS A 20 -8.77 -15.22 -21.99
C HIS A 20 -8.01 -16.55 -21.90
N SER A 21 -7.88 -17.30 -22.99
CA SER A 21 -7.08 -18.52 -23.03
C SER A 21 -5.59 -18.22 -23.17
N VAL A 22 -4.78 -19.09 -22.58
CA VAL A 22 -3.31 -19.00 -22.65
C VAL A 22 -2.87 -19.22 -24.10
N PRO A 23 -1.95 -18.39 -24.64
CA PRO A 23 -1.45 -18.57 -25.98
C PRO A 23 -0.59 -19.84 -26.09
N THR A 24 -0.64 -20.52 -27.24
CA THR A 24 0.03 -21.80 -27.48
C THR A 24 1.56 -21.72 -27.46
N TRP A 25 2.14 -20.54 -27.77
CA TRP A 25 3.57 -20.31 -27.72
C TRP A 25 4.13 -20.15 -26.31
N LEU A 26 3.27 -19.93 -25.29
CA LEU A 26 3.72 -19.79 -23.91
C LEU A 26 3.91 -21.19 -23.31
N LYS A 27 5.17 -21.63 -23.25
CA LYS A 27 5.56 -22.94 -22.70
C LYS A 27 5.62 -23.00 -21.17
N LEU A 28 5.38 -21.88 -20.49
CA LEU A 28 5.45 -21.80 -19.03
C LEU A 28 4.22 -22.46 -18.39
N THR A 29 4.44 -23.37 -17.45
CA THR A 29 3.36 -23.98 -16.69
C THR A 29 2.87 -23.05 -15.58
N SER A 30 1.71 -23.37 -14.99
CA SER A 30 1.15 -22.58 -13.90
C SER A 30 2.05 -22.57 -12.66
N ASP A 31 2.82 -23.63 -12.43
CA ASP A 31 3.66 -23.76 -11.24
C ASP A 31 4.98 -23.01 -11.40
N ASP A 32 5.58 -23.03 -12.59
CA ASP A 32 6.76 -22.21 -12.92
C ASP A 32 6.48 -20.72 -12.67
N VAL A 33 5.30 -20.24 -13.08
CA VAL A 33 4.88 -18.85 -12.87
C VAL A 33 4.73 -18.53 -11.39
N LYS A 34 4.18 -19.45 -10.58
CA LYS A 34 4.09 -19.26 -9.12
C LYS A 34 5.48 -19.21 -8.49
N GLU A 35 6.40 -20.07 -8.91
CA GLU A 35 7.78 -20.08 -8.41
C GLU A 35 8.51 -18.77 -8.71
N GLN A 36 8.39 -18.25 -9.93
CA GLN A 36 8.93 -16.95 -10.30
C GLN A 36 8.34 -15.82 -9.44
N ILE A 37 7.02 -15.83 -9.21
CA ILE A 37 6.35 -14.87 -8.31
C ILE A 37 6.95 -14.95 -6.90
N TYR A 38 7.15 -16.15 -6.35
CA TYR A 38 7.75 -16.31 -5.02
C TYR A 38 9.20 -15.82 -4.97
N LYS A 39 10.00 -16.09 -6.01
CA LYS A 39 11.38 -15.61 -6.10
C LYS A 39 11.44 -14.09 -6.13
N LEU A 40 10.57 -13.44 -6.91
CA LEU A 40 10.51 -11.99 -7.01
C LEU A 40 9.96 -11.35 -5.72
N ALA A 41 8.97 -11.98 -5.07
CA ALA A 41 8.45 -11.52 -3.78
C ALA A 41 9.50 -11.61 -2.67
N LYS A 42 10.32 -12.67 -2.64
CA LYS A 42 11.44 -12.81 -1.69
C LYS A 42 12.53 -11.75 -1.89
N LYS A 43 12.69 -11.23 -3.11
CA LYS A 43 13.57 -10.07 -3.40
C LYS A 43 13.00 -8.74 -2.88
N GLY A 44 11.75 -8.73 -2.39
CA GLY A 44 11.09 -7.53 -1.86
C GLY A 44 10.43 -6.65 -2.92
N LEU A 45 10.19 -7.17 -4.12
CA LEU A 45 9.50 -6.42 -5.19
C LEU A 45 8.01 -6.32 -4.90
N THR A 46 7.39 -5.21 -5.34
CA THR A 46 5.96 -5.00 -5.13
C THR A 46 5.11 -5.81 -6.11
N LEU A 47 3.85 -6.08 -5.75
CA LEU A 47 2.92 -6.86 -6.58
C LEU A 47 2.80 -6.29 -8.00
N SER A 48 2.74 -4.97 -8.10
CA SER A 48 2.65 -4.25 -9.39
C SER A 48 3.92 -4.42 -10.22
N GLN A 49 5.10 -4.33 -9.60
CA GLN A 49 6.39 -4.55 -10.27
C GLN A 49 6.57 -5.99 -10.74
N ILE A 50 6.15 -6.97 -9.92
CA ILE A 50 6.20 -8.39 -10.27
C ILE A 50 5.40 -8.65 -11.55
N GLY A 51 4.19 -8.09 -11.66
CA GLY A 51 3.38 -8.22 -12.87
C GLY A 51 4.03 -7.64 -14.12
N VAL A 52 4.73 -6.50 -13.98
CA VAL A 52 5.47 -5.88 -15.09
C VAL A 52 6.64 -6.74 -15.54
N ILE A 53 7.44 -7.27 -14.60
CA ILE A 53 8.59 -8.12 -14.92
C ILE A 53 8.17 -9.45 -15.58
N LEU A 54 7.05 -10.03 -15.12
CA LEU A 54 6.53 -11.25 -15.73
C LEU A 54 6.05 -11.01 -17.16
N ARG A 55 5.48 -9.83 -17.43
CA ARG A 55 5.04 -9.45 -18.77
C ARG A 55 6.24 -9.16 -19.69
N ASP A 56 7.17 -8.33 -19.24
CA ASP A 56 8.20 -7.76 -20.10
C ASP A 56 9.39 -8.70 -20.29
N SER A 57 9.76 -9.52 -19.28
CA SER A 57 10.90 -10.44 -19.37
C SER A 57 10.52 -11.90 -19.64
N HIS A 58 9.37 -12.36 -19.13
CA HIS A 58 8.97 -13.78 -19.23
C HIS A 58 7.84 -14.02 -20.25
N GLY A 59 7.31 -12.96 -20.88
CA GLY A 59 6.23 -13.06 -21.88
C GLY A 59 4.87 -13.42 -21.31
N VAL A 60 4.69 -13.40 -19.98
CA VAL A 60 3.42 -13.72 -19.32
C VAL A 60 2.52 -12.49 -19.33
N ALA A 61 1.63 -12.39 -20.33
CA ALA A 61 0.75 -11.24 -20.49
C ALA A 61 -0.17 -11.00 -19.27
N GLN A 62 -0.80 -12.07 -18.76
CA GLN A 62 -1.71 -12.00 -17.61
C GLN A 62 -1.56 -13.24 -16.72
N VAL A 63 -1.08 -13.05 -15.50
CA VAL A 63 -0.90 -14.12 -14.50
C VAL A 63 -2.22 -14.84 -14.19
N ARG A 64 -3.34 -14.10 -14.22
CA ARG A 64 -4.68 -14.65 -13.95
C ARG A 64 -5.08 -15.74 -14.96
N PHE A 65 -4.72 -15.60 -16.23
CA PHE A 65 -5.11 -16.57 -17.26
C PHE A 65 -4.29 -17.85 -17.18
N VAL A 66 -3.02 -17.76 -16.77
CA VAL A 66 -2.16 -18.93 -16.64
C VAL A 66 -2.43 -19.70 -15.35
N THR A 67 -2.62 -19.00 -14.22
CA THR A 67 -2.69 -19.62 -12.89
C THR A 67 -4.10 -19.68 -12.29
N GLY A 68 -5.09 -19.06 -12.94
CA GLY A 68 -6.47 -18.92 -12.43
C GLY A 68 -6.63 -17.89 -11.30
N ASN A 69 -5.55 -17.44 -10.67
CA ASN A 69 -5.58 -16.55 -9.50
C ASN A 69 -4.78 -15.26 -9.73
N LYS A 70 -5.10 -14.21 -8.96
CA LYS A 70 -4.33 -12.96 -8.97
C LYS A 70 -3.07 -13.10 -8.10
N ILE A 71 -2.02 -12.35 -8.43
CA ILE A 71 -0.72 -12.34 -7.72
C ILE A 71 -0.90 -12.20 -6.20
N LEU A 72 -1.74 -11.27 -5.76
CA LEU A 72 -2.00 -11.05 -4.32
C LEU A 72 -2.58 -12.28 -3.62
N ARG A 73 -3.43 -13.07 -4.29
CA ARG A 73 -3.98 -14.32 -3.72
C ARG A 73 -2.89 -15.38 -3.62
N ILE A 74 -2.07 -15.53 -4.67
CA ILE A 74 -0.95 -16.48 -4.71
C ILE A 74 0.04 -16.22 -3.56
N LEU A 75 0.36 -14.95 -3.29
CA LEU A 75 1.24 -14.58 -2.17
C LEU A 75 0.59 -14.79 -0.80
N LYS A 76 -0.73 -14.54 -0.66
CA LYS A 76 -1.46 -14.83 0.57
C LYS A 76 -1.48 -16.31 0.91
N SER A 77 -1.72 -17.18 -0.07
CA SER A 77 -1.71 -18.63 0.12
C SER A 77 -0.36 -19.15 0.61
N LYS A 78 0.75 -18.48 0.28
CA LYS A 78 2.10 -18.84 0.76
C LYS A 78 2.56 -18.05 1.98
N GLY A 79 1.76 -17.13 2.51
CA GLY A 79 2.12 -16.30 3.66
C GLY A 79 3.20 -15.24 3.39
N LEU A 80 3.47 -14.90 2.12
CA LEU A 80 4.44 -13.88 1.70
C LEU A 80 3.77 -12.55 1.33
N ALA A 81 2.49 -12.38 1.68
CA ALA A 81 1.75 -11.18 1.36
C ALA A 81 2.17 -10.00 2.26
N PRO A 82 2.22 -8.77 1.72
CA PRO A 82 2.48 -7.60 2.55
C PRO A 82 1.29 -7.35 3.49
N ASP A 83 1.59 -6.94 4.72
CA ASP A 83 0.59 -6.60 5.74
C ASP A 83 -0.24 -5.38 5.35
N LEU A 84 0.40 -4.41 4.71
CA LEU A 84 -0.24 -3.19 4.21
C LEU A 84 -0.51 -3.29 2.70
N PRO A 85 -1.70 -2.86 2.23
CA PRO A 85 -1.97 -2.73 0.80
C PRO A 85 -0.97 -1.79 0.12
N GLU A 86 -0.51 -2.18 -1.07
CA GLU A 86 0.50 -1.44 -1.85
C GLU A 86 0.10 0.03 -2.11
N ASP A 87 -1.18 0.27 -2.43
CA ASP A 87 -1.71 1.60 -2.72
C ASP A 87 -1.60 2.54 -1.51
N LEU A 88 -1.91 2.02 -0.31
CA LEU A 88 -1.86 2.79 0.93
C LEU A 88 -0.41 3.08 1.32
N TYR A 89 0.48 2.08 1.18
CA TYR A 89 1.91 2.23 1.45
C TYR A 89 2.53 3.36 0.62
N HIS A 90 2.28 3.39 -0.70
CA HIS A 90 2.85 4.40 -1.58
C HIS A 90 2.31 5.81 -1.32
N LEU A 91 1.02 5.94 -0.95
CA LEU A 91 0.45 7.25 -0.57
C LEU A 91 1.06 7.78 0.74
N ILE A 92 1.21 6.92 1.74
CA ILE A 92 1.84 7.28 3.02
C ILE A 92 3.31 7.67 2.78
N LYS A 93 4.05 6.88 2.00
CA LYS A 93 5.45 7.19 1.63
C LYS A 93 5.57 8.56 0.97
N LYS A 94 4.66 8.88 0.04
CA LYS A 94 4.60 10.19 -0.62
C LYS A 94 4.27 11.32 0.36
N ALA A 95 3.28 11.12 1.25
CA ALA A 95 2.91 12.12 2.26
C ALA A 95 4.07 12.42 3.22
N VAL A 96 4.82 11.39 3.65
CA VAL A 96 5.99 11.56 4.51
C VAL A 96 7.09 12.36 3.81
N ALA A 97 7.34 12.11 2.53
CA ALA A 97 8.32 12.87 1.75
C ALA A 97 7.91 14.34 1.61
N VAL A 98 6.64 14.61 1.31
CA VAL A 98 6.09 15.98 1.21
C VAL A 98 6.15 16.71 2.54
N ARG A 99 5.85 16.03 3.66
CA ARG A 99 5.95 16.61 5.00
C ARG A 99 7.39 17.01 5.35
N LYS A 100 8.35 16.14 5.06
CA LYS A 100 9.79 16.43 5.24
C LYS A 100 10.25 17.64 4.42
N HIS A 101 9.70 17.81 3.21
CA HIS A 101 9.98 18.98 2.39
C HIS A 101 9.43 20.28 3.01
N LEU A 102 8.18 20.26 3.48
CA LEU A 102 7.52 21.42 4.10
C LEU A 102 8.14 21.84 5.44
N GLU A 103 8.79 20.93 6.17
CA GLU A 103 9.52 21.25 7.39
C GLU A 103 10.63 22.29 7.13
N ARG A 104 11.29 22.20 5.96
CA ARG A 104 12.33 23.14 5.50
C ARG A 104 11.71 24.33 4.76
N ASN A 105 10.70 24.08 3.94
CA ASN A 105 10.06 25.09 3.08
C ASN A 105 8.66 25.44 3.59
N ARG A 106 8.59 26.14 4.73
CA ARG A 106 7.31 26.45 5.40
C ARG A 106 6.39 27.38 4.60
N LYS A 107 6.96 28.18 3.69
CA LYS A 107 6.22 29.17 2.89
C LYS A 107 5.59 28.57 1.62
N ASP A 108 5.88 27.32 1.28
CA ASP A 108 5.35 26.67 0.09
C ASP A 108 3.87 26.27 0.27
N LYS A 109 2.98 27.13 -0.22
CA LYS A 109 1.53 26.96 -0.13
C LYS A 109 1.00 25.90 -1.12
N ASP A 110 1.63 25.73 -2.28
CA ASP A 110 1.20 24.74 -3.29
C ASP A 110 1.44 23.32 -2.77
N VAL A 111 2.63 23.06 -2.23
CA VAL A 111 2.95 21.76 -1.67
C VAL A 111 2.09 21.45 -0.44
N LYS A 112 1.74 22.45 0.37
CA LYS A 112 0.77 22.30 1.47
C LYS A 112 -0.61 21.89 0.96
N PHE A 113 -1.10 22.51 -0.10
CA PHE A 113 -2.37 22.11 -0.74
C PHE A 113 -2.30 20.67 -1.28
N ARG A 114 -1.21 20.30 -1.97
CA ARG A 114 -1.01 18.92 -2.45
C ARG A 114 -0.93 17.89 -1.32
N LEU A 115 -0.36 18.25 -0.17
CA LEU A 115 -0.34 17.38 1.01
C LEU A 115 -1.76 17.06 1.48
N ILE A 116 -2.64 18.07 1.57
CA ILE A 116 -4.05 17.89 1.92
C ILE A 116 -4.71 16.89 0.97
N LEU A 117 -4.51 17.03 -0.35
CA LEU A 117 -5.06 16.10 -1.35
C LEU A 117 -4.51 14.66 -1.22
N ILE A 118 -3.27 14.49 -0.78
CA ILE A 118 -2.70 13.16 -0.50
C ILE A 118 -3.34 12.58 0.77
N GLU A 119 -3.43 13.36 1.83
CA GLU A 119 -4.05 12.95 3.10
C GLU A 119 -5.53 12.58 2.91
N SER A 120 -6.31 13.38 2.18
CA SER A 120 -7.71 13.05 1.84
C SER A 120 -7.84 11.71 1.10
N ARG A 121 -6.92 11.37 0.20
CA ARG A 121 -6.90 10.06 -0.47
C ARG A 121 -6.59 8.92 0.50
N ILE A 122 -5.63 9.11 1.40
CA ILE A 122 -5.29 8.14 2.44
C ILE A 122 -6.52 7.87 3.31
N HIS A 123 -7.23 8.91 3.75
CA HIS A 123 -8.45 8.76 4.54
C HIS A 123 -9.54 7.98 3.79
N ARG A 124 -9.73 8.26 2.49
CA ARG A 124 -10.72 7.53 1.67
C ARG A 124 -10.36 6.05 1.52
N PHE A 125 -9.09 5.73 1.23
CA PHE A 125 -8.64 4.35 1.13
C PHE A 125 -8.66 3.61 2.47
N ALA A 126 -8.26 4.28 3.55
CA ALA A 126 -8.31 3.70 4.88
C ALA A 126 -9.75 3.34 5.29
N ARG A 127 -10.74 4.20 4.99
CA ARG A 127 -12.16 3.86 5.19
C ARG A 127 -12.56 2.60 4.42
N TYR A 128 -12.24 2.53 3.13
CA TYR A 128 -12.54 1.35 2.30
C TYR A 128 -11.95 0.05 2.85
N TYR A 129 -10.67 0.05 3.23
CA TYR A 129 -10.00 -1.15 3.74
C TYR A 129 -10.44 -1.55 5.15
N LYS A 130 -10.91 -0.60 5.98
CA LYS A 130 -11.60 -0.90 7.25
C LYS A 130 -12.91 -1.63 7.01
N THR A 131 -13.74 -1.15 6.08
CA THR A 131 -15.01 -1.81 5.71
C THR A 131 -14.77 -3.22 5.16
N LYS A 132 -13.71 -3.42 4.37
CA LYS A 132 -13.34 -4.73 3.82
C LYS A 132 -12.58 -5.64 4.80
N ARG A 133 -12.42 -5.23 6.07
CA ARG A 133 -11.69 -5.97 7.14
C ARG A 133 -10.26 -6.39 6.77
N VAL A 134 -9.63 -5.67 5.82
CA VAL A 134 -8.24 -5.94 5.42
C VAL A 134 -7.26 -5.30 6.40
N LEU A 135 -7.66 -4.19 7.02
CA LEU A 135 -6.92 -3.55 8.10
C LEU A 135 -7.58 -3.90 9.43
N PRO A 136 -6.80 -4.09 10.51
CA PRO A 136 -7.36 -4.23 11.84
C PRO A 136 -8.15 -2.96 12.18
N THR A 137 -9.45 -3.12 12.40
CA THR A 137 -10.31 -2.05 12.90
C THR A 137 -9.99 -1.86 14.38
N PRO A 138 -9.71 -0.64 14.87
CA PRO A 138 -9.68 -0.43 16.30
C PRO A 138 -11.08 -0.74 16.85
N PRO A 139 -11.21 -1.66 17.83
CA PRO A 139 -12.50 -1.92 18.46
C PRO A 139 -13.03 -0.63 19.08
N ILE A 140 -14.29 -0.32 18.77
CA ILE A 140 -15.01 0.79 19.39
C ILE A 140 -15.31 0.34 20.81
N GLY A 141 -14.50 0.77 21.77
CA GLY A 141 -14.79 0.66 23.21
C GLY A 141 -13.85 -0.24 24.02
N ASN A 142 -12.60 0.19 24.22
CA ASN A 142 -11.77 -0.06 25.43
C ASN A 142 -10.33 0.42 25.20
N THR A 143 -9.96 1.51 25.88
CA THR A 143 -8.64 2.18 25.81
C THR A 143 -7.53 1.49 26.61
N SER A 144 -7.58 0.17 26.83
CA SER A 144 -6.57 -0.57 27.60
C SER A 144 -5.84 -1.66 26.83
N GLY A 145 -6.16 -1.89 25.56
CA GLY A 145 -5.60 -3.01 24.76
C GLY A 145 -4.50 -2.66 23.76
N VAL A 146 -4.07 -1.40 23.65
CA VAL A 146 -3.16 -0.95 22.58
C VAL A 146 -1.70 -1.40 22.79
N GLU A 147 -1.35 -1.94 23.96
CA GLU A 147 0.02 -2.35 24.29
C GLU A 147 0.45 -3.73 23.73
N LYS A 148 -0.48 -4.53 23.17
CA LYS A 148 -0.16 -5.92 22.75
C LYS A 148 0.01 -6.14 21.24
N ILE A 149 0.37 -5.10 20.47
CA ILE A 149 0.77 -5.27 19.05
C ILE A 149 2.28 -5.03 18.85
N ASP A 150 3.05 -4.92 19.93
CA ASP A 150 4.51 -4.91 19.88
C ASP A 150 5.06 -6.24 20.40
N SER A 151 5.29 -7.19 19.50
CA SER A 151 6.37 -8.17 19.66
C SER A 151 6.90 -8.60 18.30
N PRO A 152 8.18 -8.28 17.98
CA PRO A 152 8.79 -8.76 16.75
C PRO A 152 8.92 -10.28 16.81
N ARG A 153 8.38 -10.97 15.79
CA ARG A 153 8.59 -12.41 15.59
C ARG A 153 10.11 -12.67 15.50
N LYS A 154 10.67 -13.29 16.54
CA LYS A 154 12.07 -13.68 16.69
C LYS A 154 12.50 -14.70 15.63
N HIS A 155 12.71 -14.34 14.36
CA HIS A 155 13.38 -15.22 13.39
C HIS A 155 14.14 -14.42 12.31
N ASN A 156 15.33 -13.91 12.64
CA ASN A 156 16.62 -14.20 11.96
C ASN A 156 17.73 -13.27 12.51
N LYS A 157 18.48 -13.74 13.52
CA LYS A 157 19.62 -13.04 14.12
C LYS A 157 20.88 -13.16 13.23
N LYS A 158 20.85 -12.65 11.99
CA LYS A 158 22.08 -12.54 11.18
C LYS A 158 22.15 -11.41 10.14
N ALA A 159 21.11 -10.59 10.00
CA ALA A 159 21.16 -9.41 9.14
C ALA A 159 21.18 -8.13 9.98
N MET A 160 22.24 -7.94 10.75
CA MET A 160 22.42 -6.77 11.60
C MET A 160 23.83 -6.17 11.42
N ILE A 161 24.19 -5.86 10.18
CA ILE A 161 25.21 -4.84 9.88
C ILE A 161 24.75 -4.15 8.60
N LEU A 162 24.01 -3.05 8.76
CA LEU A 162 24.01 -1.84 7.92
C LEU A 162 22.78 -0.98 8.26
N GLY A 163 23.02 0.04 9.09
CA GLY A 163 22.37 1.34 9.05
C GLY A 163 20.84 1.41 9.04
N ASN A 164 20.18 1.01 10.14
CA ASN A 164 18.74 1.25 10.34
C ASN A 164 18.48 2.36 11.38
N HIS A 165 18.89 3.59 11.07
CA HIS A 165 18.49 4.78 11.83
C HIS A 165 17.11 5.35 11.40
N GLN A 166 16.41 4.71 10.45
CA GLN A 166 15.16 5.21 9.86
C GLN A 166 13.87 4.58 10.44
N ILE A 167 13.97 3.57 11.30
CA ILE A 167 12.81 2.77 11.74
C ILE A 167 12.16 3.31 13.03
N SER A 168 12.92 4.05 13.86
CA SER A 168 12.42 4.65 15.11
C SER A 168 11.52 5.89 14.92
N ASP A 169 11.51 6.49 13.72
CA ASP A 169 10.66 7.62 13.38
C ASP A 169 9.23 7.22 13.00
N ILE A 170 9.00 5.96 12.62
CA ILE A 170 7.70 5.46 12.18
C ILE A 170 6.72 5.35 13.37
N THR A 171 7.20 4.95 14.55
CA THR A 171 6.41 4.85 15.79
C THR A 171 6.07 6.24 16.36
N LYS A 172 6.99 7.21 16.27
CA LYS A 172 6.73 8.61 16.62
C LYS A 172 5.74 9.27 15.64
N LYS A 173 5.83 8.97 14.34
CA LYS A 173 4.88 9.43 13.31
C LYS A 173 3.46 8.87 13.49
N TRP A 174 3.33 7.65 14.03
CA TRP A 174 2.03 7.06 14.38
C TRP A 174 1.34 7.78 15.55
N LYS A 175 2.09 8.23 16.56
CA LYS A 175 1.54 9.09 17.63
C LYS A 175 1.06 10.44 17.09
N ILE A 176 1.77 11.03 16.12
CA ILE A 176 1.34 12.26 15.44
C ILE A 176 0.09 12.00 14.59
N PHE A 177 0.00 10.87 13.89
CA PHE A 177 -1.19 10.47 13.14
C PHE A 177 -2.41 10.28 14.06
N LEU A 178 -2.24 9.64 15.22
CA LEU A 178 -3.27 9.52 16.25
C LEU A 178 -3.66 10.88 16.85
N LYS A 179 -2.71 11.81 17.05
CA LYS A 179 -2.98 13.18 17.51
C LYS A 179 -3.77 13.98 16.48
N ILE A 180 -3.42 13.87 15.20
CA ILE A 180 -4.13 14.49 14.08
C ILE A 180 -5.56 13.93 13.99
N VAL A 181 -5.73 12.60 14.04
CA VAL A 181 -7.07 11.97 14.03
C VAL A 181 -7.91 12.38 15.25
N LYS A 182 -7.30 12.57 16.44
CA LYS A 182 -7.98 13.10 17.64
C LYS A 182 -8.41 14.57 17.49
N ILE A 183 -7.59 15.41 16.85
CA ILE A 183 -7.89 16.83 16.61
C ILE A 183 -9.05 16.98 15.61
N TYR A 184 -9.08 16.17 14.55
CA TYR A 184 -10.16 16.20 13.56
C TYR A 184 -11.50 15.67 14.12
N LYS A 185 -11.48 14.69 15.04
CA LYS A 185 -12.69 14.19 15.70
C LYS A 185 -13.35 15.22 16.65
N LYS A 186 -12.58 16.20 17.12
CA LYS A 186 -13.08 17.32 17.93
C LYS A 186 -13.73 18.42 17.08
N TRP A 187 -13.30 18.57 15.83
CA TRP A 187 -13.88 19.51 14.86
C TRP A 187 -15.23 19.03 14.30
N ASP A 188 -15.36 17.73 13.98
CA ASP A 188 -16.62 17.12 13.47
C ASP A 188 -17.81 17.21 14.46
N ILE A 189 -17.53 17.29 15.77
CA ILE A 189 -18.55 17.40 16.83
C ILE A 189 -19.00 18.85 17.03
N LEU A 190 -18.15 19.82 16.74
CA LEU A 190 -18.44 21.26 16.89
C LEU A 190 -19.26 21.84 15.73
N GLU A 191 -19.31 21.14 14.58
CA GLU A 191 -20.04 21.57 13.37
C GLU A 191 -21.48 21.00 13.31
N GLN A 192 -21.89 20.18 14.29
CA GLN A 192 -23.25 19.64 14.45
C GLN A 192 -24.05 20.31 15.58
N THR A 193 -23.49 21.34 16.25
CA THR A 193 -24.14 22.06 17.38
C THR A 193 -24.31 23.56 17.11
N ILE A 194 -24.35 23.95 15.84
CA ILE A 194 -24.83 25.25 15.32
C ILE A 194 -25.83 24.90 14.22
#